data_AF-A0A382KF30-F1
#
_entry.id   AF-A0A382KF30-F1
#
_cell.length_a   1.000
_cell.length_b   1.000
_cell.length_c   1.000
_cell.angle_alpha   90.00
_cell.angle_beta   90.00
_cell.angle_gamma   90.00
#
_symmetry.space_group_name_H-M   'P 1'
#
loop_
_entity.id
_entity.type
_entity.pdbx_description
1 polymer ?
#
loop_
_entity_poly.entity_id
_entity_poly.type
_entity_poly.pdbx_seq_one_letter_code
_entity_poly.pdbx_strand_id
1 'polypeptide(L)'
;WLETKLDAVAAERPNPGRTETFHRLNRAEYGNAIRDLLALDVAVADFLPADNASYGFDNIAGVLRMSQALMERYLAAARSISRMAVGSLPPAVDSTVYRIAQDMQQQHRVEGLPFGTRGGLLVEHFFPQSAEYVFRVEIGNDRGIRGLHHLEVTVDGEQVRLFEVGTPVPQSAERATTNTAAITDIPDRQYEVQVLVPGGPHSVGVTFYKKPTPLVERVREVFENPTISSNVGVGGRMPTVTTVSIVGPYAPTGPGDTPSRERIFVCRPATEFDEEPCARQILSTLARRAYRGFVEDSDVDTLLDFYGDSRAQGGSFDDGIELALRRLLVSPEFLYRIEADLPVVPGVEHPPDTSRVYRVRDLGLASRLSFFLWSSIPDDELLDVAEDGRLNDPAELEHQVRRMLADRRSSALTKNFAGQ
;
A
#
# COMPACT_ATOMS: atom_id res chain seq x y z
N TRP A 1 -15.97 21.89 38.05
CA TRP A 1 -15.15 23.00 38.57
C TRP A 1 -13.89 23.21 37.74
N LEU A 2 -13.02 22.21 37.59
CA LEU A 2 -11.79 22.35 36.80
C LEU A 2 -12.08 22.62 35.32
N GLU A 3 -12.93 21.81 34.67
CA GLU A 3 -13.41 22.00 33.29
C GLU A 3 -13.99 23.41 33.10
N THR A 4 -15.01 23.78 33.89
CA THR A 4 -15.63 25.10 33.84
C THR A 4 -14.64 26.26 34.02
N LYS A 5 -13.60 26.09 34.83
CA LYS A 5 -12.55 27.10 35.01
C LYS A 5 -11.59 27.16 33.83
N LEU A 6 -11.23 26.02 33.25
CA LEU A 6 -10.42 25.94 32.05
C LEU A 6 -11.17 26.55 30.86
N ASP A 7 -12.44 26.25 30.69
CA ASP A 7 -13.29 26.81 29.63
C ASP A 7 -13.43 28.33 29.75
N ALA A 8 -13.64 28.84 30.97
CA ALA A 8 -13.70 30.28 31.22
C ALA A 8 -12.38 30.98 30.88
N VAL A 9 -11.23 30.40 31.28
CA VAL A 9 -9.91 30.95 30.95
C VAL A 9 -9.64 30.89 29.44
N ALA A 10 -10.03 29.80 28.77
CA ALA A 10 -9.88 29.65 27.32
C ALA A 10 -10.77 30.64 26.54
N ALA A 11 -11.97 30.93 27.04
CA ALA A 11 -12.86 31.92 26.45
C ALA A 11 -12.35 33.37 26.63
N GLU A 12 -11.76 33.68 27.79
CA GLU A 12 -11.18 35.01 28.07
C GLU A 12 -9.85 35.25 27.34
N ARG A 13 -9.04 34.20 27.16
CA ARG A 13 -7.72 34.26 26.53
C ARG A 13 -7.54 33.08 25.57
N PRO A 14 -8.20 33.09 24.40
CA PRO A 14 -8.09 31.99 23.47
C PRO A 14 -6.65 31.88 22.97
N ASN A 15 -6.03 30.74 23.26
CA ASN A 15 -4.72 30.36 22.75
C ASN A 15 -4.83 28.94 22.16
N PRO A 16 -5.34 28.81 20.92
CA PRO A 16 -5.48 27.52 20.26
C PRO A 16 -4.13 26.91 19.84
N GLY A 17 -3.00 27.57 20.16
CA GLY A 17 -1.70 27.25 19.61
C GLY A 17 -1.54 27.73 18.16
N ARG A 18 -0.34 27.57 17.62
CA ARG A 18 -0.03 27.87 16.21
C ARG A 18 0.51 26.62 15.54
N THR A 19 -0.04 26.29 14.37
CA THR A 19 0.54 25.32 13.45
C THR A 19 1.50 26.04 12.51
N GLU A 20 2.59 25.38 12.13
CA GLU A 20 3.47 25.89 11.09
C GLU A 20 2.69 26.01 9.77
N THR A 21 2.93 27.07 9.00
CA THR A 21 2.22 27.33 7.73
C THR A 21 2.39 26.20 6.73
N PHE A 22 3.56 25.55 6.74
CA PHE A 22 3.88 24.45 5.85
C PHE A 22 4.08 23.16 6.65
N HIS A 23 3.21 22.19 6.43
CA HIS A 23 3.33 20.87 7.02
C HIS A 23 3.50 19.83 5.93
N ARG A 24 4.74 19.37 5.70
CA ARG A 24 5.02 18.28 4.75
C ARG A 24 4.35 16.99 5.24
N LEU A 25 3.76 16.22 4.32
CA LEU A 25 3.31 14.87 4.63
C LEU A 25 4.50 14.00 5.05
N ASN A 26 4.38 13.34 6.21
CA ASN A 26 5.35 12.31 6.57
C ASN A 26 5.22 11.08 5.65
N ARG A 27 6.13 10.12 5.79
CA ARG A 27 6.18 8.92 4.94
C ARG A 27 4.90 8.09 5.02
N ALA A 28 4.29 7.97 6.19
CA ALA A 28 3.05 7.20 6.38
C ALA A 28 1.85 7.92 5.77
N GLU A 29 1.72 9.22 5.99
CA GLU A 29 0.71 10.10 5.42
C GLU A 29 0.79 10.14 3.89
N TYR A 30 2.00 10.19 3.31
CA TYR A 30 2.20 10.11 1.87
C TYR A 30 1.67 8.78 1.30
N GLY A 31 1.97 7.65 1.97
CA GLY A 31 1.46 6.34 1.57
C GLY A 31 -0.05 6.21 1.68
N ASN A 32 -0.64 6.68 2.78
CA ASN A 32 -2.09 6.69 2.95
C ASN A 32 -2.78 7.60 1.92
N ALA A 33 -2.21 8.78 1.64
CA ALA A 33 -2.73 9.70 0.64
C ALA A 33 -2.70 9.07 -0.76
N ILE A 34 -1.64 8.35 -1.12
CA ILE A 34 -1.58 7.59 -2.39
C ILE A 34 -2.65 6.51 -2.44
N ARG A 35 -2.80 5.71 -1.36
CA ARG A 35 -3.82 4.67 -1.28
C ARG A 35 -5.21 5.26 -1.48
N ASP A 36 -5.53 6.34 -0.80
CA ASP A 36 -6.88 6.93 -0.85
C ASP A 36 -7.13 7.70 -2.15
N LEU A 37 -6.10 8.31 -2.74
CA LEU A 37 -6.19 9.02 -4.02
C LEU A 37 -6.31 8.05 -5.20
N LEU A 38 -5.50 6.99 -5.22
CA LEU A 38 -5.28 6.12 -6.38
C LEU A 38 -5.73 4.68 -6.17
N ALA A 39 -6.35 4.33 -5.04
CA ALA A 39 -6.70 2.95 -4.69
C ALA A 39 -5.52 1.97 -4.85
N LEU A 40 -4.31 2.43 -4.50
CA LEU A 40 -3.04 1.71 -4.70
C LEU A 40 -2.26 1.62 -3.40
N ASP A 41 -2.05 0.40 -2.90
CA ASP A 41 -1.17 0.16 -1.75
C ASP A 41 0.29 0.04 -2.21
N VAL A 42 1.15 0.90 -1.68
CA VAL A 42 2.57 0.98 -2.07
C VAL A 42 3.44 0.86 -0.83
N ALA A 43 4.51 0.05 -0.92
CA ALA A 43 5.56 -0.02 0.09
C ALA A 43 6.42 1.26 0.06
N VAL A 44 5.92 2.36 0.61
CA VAL A 44 6.59 3.67 0.57
C VAL A 44 7.99 3.66 1.17
N ALA A 45 8.27 2.72 2.08
CA ALA A 45 9.59 2.52 2.66
C ALA A 45 10.69 2.20 1.64
N ASP A 46 10.33 1.64 0.48
CA ASP A 46 11.28 1.34 -0.61
C ASP A 46 11.69 2.61 -1.38
N PHE A 47 10.88 3.67 -1.28
CA PHE A 47 11.09 4.92 -2.02
C PHE A 47 11.62 6.05 -1.13
N LEU A 48 11.07 6.19 0.07
CA LEU A 48 11.34 7.31 0.97
C LEU A 48 12.04 6.85 2.26
N PRO A 49 13.08 7.58 2.71
CA PRO A 49 13.70 7.32 4.00
C PRO A 49 12.72 7.55 5.14
N ALA A 50 13.00 6.99 6.31
CA ALA A 50 12.25 7.32 7.52
C ALA A 50 12.41 8.81 7.86
N ASP A 51 11.34 9.43 8.34
CA ASP A 51 11.37 10.81 8.79
C ASP A 51 11.99 10.94 10.19
N ASN A 52 12.54 12.11 10.50
CA ASN A 52 13.07 12.39 11.82
C ASN A 52 11.93 12.52 12.83
N ALA A 53 11.93 11.70 13.88
CA ALA A 53 11.01 11.86 14.99
C ALA A 53 11.48 13.01 15.92
N SER A 54 10.54 13.81 16.41
CA SER A 54 10.76 14.80 17.46
C SER A 54 9.66 14.65 18.51
N TYR A 55 10.01 14.70 19.80
CA TYR A 55 9.09 14.41 20.92
C TYR A 55 8.35 13.07 20.81
N GLY A 56 8.90 12.09 20.07
CA GLY A 56 8.24 10.81 19.81
C GLY A 56 7.19 10.86 18.69
N PHE A 57 7.15 11.92 17.88
CA PHE A 57 6.25 12.01 16.73
C PHE A 57 7.02 12.36 15.44
N ASP A 58 6.67 11.73 14.32
CA ASP A 58 7.30 11.95 13.01
C ASP A 58 6.49 12.86 12.07
N ASN A 59 5.36 13.40 12.55
CA ASN A 59 4.44 14.29 11.83
C ASN A 59 4.47 15.74 12.36
N ILE A 60 5.61 16.17 12.91
CA ILE A 60 5.75 17.54 13.41
C ILE A 60 6.27 18.45 12.30
N ALA A 61 5.39 19.32 11.81
CA ALA A 61 5.64 20.25 10.70
C ALA A 61 7.00 20.99 10.78
N GLY A 62 7.39 21.49 11.96
CA GLY A 62 8.62 22.28 12.15
C GLY A 62 9.94 21.50 12.00
N VAL A 63 9.89 20.16 11.91
CA VAL A 63 11.08 19.27 11.83
C VAL A 63 11.24 18.68 10.43
N LEU A 64 10.18 18.68 9.62
CA LEU A 64 10.12 18.04 8.31
C LEU A 64 10.67 18.96 7.20
N ARG A 65 11.98 19.18 7.20
CA ARG A 65 12.66 19.95 6.14
C ARG A 65 12.83 19.12 4.86
N MET A 66 12.66 19.76 3.71
CA MET A 66 12.92 19.14 2.40
C MET A 66 14.40 19.31 2.03
N SER A 67 15.08 18.21 1.73
CA SER A 67 16.43 18.23 1.15
C SER A 67 16.36 17.93 -0.34
N GLN A 68 17.40 18.29 -1.10
CA GLN A 68 17.49 17.94 -2.52
C GLN A 68 17.40 16.42 -2.74
N ALA A 69 18.11 15.63 -1.93
CA ALA A 69 18.09 14.17 -2.02
C ALA A 69 16.68 13.60 -1.75
N LEU A 70 15.93 14.20 -0.82
CA LEU A 70 14.55 13.80 -0.54
C LEU A 70 13.61 14.15 -1.72
N MET A 71 13.79 15.31 -2.36
CA MET A 71 13.02 15.66 -3.57
C MET A 71 13.30 14.68 -4.71
N GLU A 72 14.55 14.29 -4.93
CA GLU A 72 14.92 13.26 -5.91
C GLU A 72 14.24 11.92 -5.61
N ARG A 73 14.10 11.55 -4.33
CA ARG A 73 13.35 10.36 -3.89
C ARG A 73 11.85 10.49 -4.18
N TYR A 74 11.23 11.64 -3.92
CA TYR A 74 9.82 11.88 -4.28
C TYR A 74 9.59 11.81 -5.79
N LEU A 75 10.48 12.36 -6.61
CA LEU A 75 10.39 12.25 -8.07
C LEU A 75 10.48 10.79 -8.56
N ALA A 76 11.38 10.00 -7.97
CA ALA A 76 11.51 8.58 -8.27
C ALA A 76 10.28 7.78 -7.80
N ALA A 77 9.76 8.10 -6.62
CA ALA A 77 8.52 7.53 -6.07
C ALA A 77 7.34 7.83 -7.00
N ALA A 78 7.09 9.10 -7.30
CA ALA A 78 6.00 9.55 -8.17
C ALA A 78 6.08 8.91 -9.56
N ARG A 79 7.28 8.75 -10.13
CA ARG A 79 7.46 8.04 -11.40
C ARG A 79 7.05 6.56 -11.30
N SER A 80 7.42 5.87 -10.24
CA SER A 80 7.09 4.45 -10.06
C SER A 80 5.60 4.26 -9.76
N ILE A 81 5.05 5.10 -8.88
CA ILE A 81 3.65 5.08 -8.44
C ILE A 81 2.71 5.43 -9.59
N SER A 82 3.00 6.48 -10.37
CA SER A 82 2.16 6.84 -11.54
C SER A 82 2.09 5.72 -12.57
N ARG A 83 3.23 5.07 -12.86
CA ARG A 83 3.29 3.89 -13.74
C ARG A 83 2.47 2.73 -13.19
N MET A 84 2.59 2.42 -11.90
CA MET A 84 1.80 1.35 -11.28
C MET A 84 0.30 1.67 -11.34
N ALA A 85 -0.09 2.90 -11.00
CA ALA A 85 -1.48 3.31 -10.92
C ALA A 85 -2.20 3.31 -12.28
N VAL A 86 -1.49 3.75 -13.34
CA VAL A 86 -1.99 3.68 -14.72
C VAL A 86 -1.80 2.29 -15.33
N GLY A 87 -0.88 1.47 -14.83
CA GLY A 87 -0.53 0.19 -15.43
C GLY A 87 0.35 0.34 -16.67
N SER A 88 1.28 1.31 -16.66
CA SER A 88 2.26 1.49 -17.72
C SER A 88 3.24 0.33 -17.75
N LEU A 89 3.64 -0.12 -18.95
CA LEU A 89 4.55 -1.26 -19.11
C LEU A 89 5.90 -0.98 -18.42
N PRO A 90 6.37 -1.79 -17.47
CA PRO A 90 7.70 -1.61 -16.89
C PRO A 90 8.80 -1.65 -17.97
N PRO A 91 9.91 -0.90 -17.79
CA PRO A 91 10.97 -0.78 -18.80
C PRO A 91 11.76 -2.08 -18.98
N ALA A 92 11.68 -3.01 -18.02
CA ALA A 92 12.30 -4.32 -18.06
C ALA A 92 11.43 -5.32 -17.27
N VAL A 93 11.68 -6.61 -17.49
CA VAL A 93 11.15 -7.68 -16.64
C VAL A 93 11.69 -7.50 -15.24
N ASP A 94 10.80 -7.52 -14.25
CA ASP A 94 11.13 -7.41 -12.84
C ASP A 94 11.03 -8.78 -12.14
N SER A 95 11.70 -8.91 -11.01
CA SER A 95 11.73 -10.11 -10.19
C SER A 95 11.56 -9.74 -8.72
N THR A 96 10.36 -9.95 -8.19
CA THR A 96 10.09 -9.78 -6.75
C THR A 96 10.35 -11.08 -6.01
N VAL A 97 11.12 -11.03 -4.93
CA VAL A 97 11.52 -12.21 -4.16
C VAL A 97 11.02 -12.10 -2.73
N TYR A 98 10.15 -13.02 -2.34
CA TYR A 98 9.65 -13.19 -0.99
C TYR A 98 10.41 -14.29 -0.27
N ARG A 99 11.05 -13.95 0.85
CA ARG A 99 11.78 -14.90 1.69
C ARG A 99 11.02 -15.13 2.98
N ILE A 100 10.72 -16.39 3.28
CA ILE A 100 10.09 -16.77 4.54
C ILE A 100 11.17 -16.76 5.63
N ALA A 101 10.84 -16.15 6.79
CA ALA A 101 11.74 -16.11 7.93
C ALA A 101 12.10 -17.53 8.41
N GLN A 102 13.36 -17.76 8.77
CA GLN A 102 13.86 -19.10 9.11
C GLN A 102 13.24 -19.69 10.39
N ASP A 103 12.71 -18.82 11.26
CA ASP A 103 12.04 -19.15 12.51
C ASP A 103 10.51 -19.24 12.36
N MET A 104 9.96 -18.95 11.18
CA MET A 104 8.53 -19.06 10.92
C MET A 104 8.08 -20.52 10.95
N GLN A 105 7.13 -20.85 11.83
CA GLN A 105 6.56 -22.19 11.94
C GLN A 105 5.76 -22.56 10.69
N GLN A 106 6.07 -23.72 10.08
CA GLN A 106 5.43 -24.20 8.84
C GLN A 106 4.67 -25.53 9.00
N GLN A 107 4.30 -25.87 10.24
CA GLN A 107 3.50 -27.05 10.58
C GLN A 107 1.99 -26.76 10.60
N HIS A 108 1.63 -25.48 10.73
CA HIS A 108 0.25 -25.02 10.78
C HIS A 108 -0.14 -24.29 9.51
N ARG A 109 -1.45 -24.21 9.29
CA ARG A 109 -2.02 -23.45 8.19
C ARG A 109 -1.75 -21.95 8.40
N VAL A 110 -1.27 -21.27 7.37
CA VAL A 110 -1.24 -19.81 7.33
C VAL A 110 -2.66 -19.30 7.09
N GLU A 111 -3.09 -18.30 7.84
CA GLU A 111 -4.42 -17.70 7.66
C GLU A 111 -4.62 -17.22 6.21
N GLY A 112 -5.80 -17.45 5.64
CA GLY A 112 -6.12 -17.16 4.24
C GLY A 112 -5.81 -18.30 3.26
N LEU A 113 -4.87 -19.21 3.57
CA LEU A 113 -4.56 -20.36 2.69
C LEU A 113 -5.63 -21.48 2.78
N PRO A 114 -5.76 -22.33 1.74
CA PRO A 114 -6.78 -23.37 1.67
C PRO A 114 -6.82 -24.28 2.92
N PHE A 115 -8.00 -24.76 3.28
CA PHE A 115 -8.14 -25.71 4.39
C PHE A 115 -7.41 -27.02 4.09
N GLY A 116 -6.87 -27.66 5.12
CA GLY A 116 -6.09 -28.89 4.96
C GLY A 116 -4.65 -28.67 4.47
N THR A 117 -4.16 -27.42 4.44
CA THR A 117 -2.78 -27.08 4.10
C THR A 117 -1.92 -26.77 5.35
N ARG A 118 -0.61 -26.62 5.16
CA ARG A 118 0.37 -26.25 6.17
C ARG A 118 1.53 -25.46 5.58
N GLY A 119 2.05 -24.54 6.39
CA GLY A 119 3.24 -23.75 6.06
C GLY A 119 3.10 -22.96 4.77
N GLY A 120 4.24 -22.47 4.28
CA GLY A 120 4.26 -21.66 3.09
C GLY A 120 4.07 -20.16 3.35
N LEU A 121 3.50 -19.48 2.37
CA LEU A 121 3.41 -18.03 2.29
C LEU A 121 2.10 -17.63 1.61
N LEU A 122 1.46 -16.58 2.13
CA LEU A 122 0.41 -15.83 1.44
C LEU A 122 0.87 -14.38 1.38
N VAL A 123 0.96 -13.81 0.17
CA VAL A 123 1.37 -12.42 -0.04
C VAL A 123 0.42 -11.73 -0.99
N GLU A 124 0.13 -10.46 -0.71
CA GLU A 124 -0.46 -9.56 -1.69
C GLU A 124 0.65 -9.05 -2.62
N HIS A 125 0.47 -9.22 -3.92
CA HIS A 125 1.40 -8.75 -4.94
C HIS A 125 0.68 -7.89 -5.96
N PHE A 126 1.28 -6.76 -6.32
CA PHE A 126 0.75 -5.89 -7.37
C PHE A 126 1.37 -6.25 -8.72
N PHE A 127 0.54 -6.71 -9.64
CA PHE A 127 0.93 -7.05 -11.00
C PHE A 127 0.73 -5.82 -11.91
N PRO A 128 1.80 -5.21 -12.46
CA PRO A 128 1.68 -3.95 -13.20
C PRO A 128 0.94 -4.05 -14.54
N GLN A 129 0.80 -5.26 -15.10
CA GLN A 129 0.22 -5.54 -16.40
C GLN A 129 -0.51 -6.88 -16.37
N SER A 130 -1.56 -7.02 -17.18
CA SER A 130 -2.12 -8.33 -17.50
C SER A 130 -1.13 -9.07 -18.41
N ALA A 131 -0.48 -10.09 -17.87
CA ALA A 131 0.67 -10.71 -18.52
C ALA A 131 0.92 -12.13 -18.02
N GLU A 132 1.83 -12.83 -18.67
CA GLU A 132 2.36 -14.09 -18.16
C GLU A 132 3.44 -13.81 -17.11
N TYR A 133 3.35 -14.48 -15.97
CA TYR A 133 4.30 -14.39 -14.87
C TYR A 133 4.83 -15.78 -14.53
N VAL A 134 6.11 -15.84 -14.19
CA VAL A 134 6.76 -17.07 -13.74
C VAL A 134 6.87 -17.04 -12.22
N PHE A 135 6.23 -18.00 -11.56
CA PHE A 135 6.36 -18.22 -10.13
C PHE A 135 7.39 -19.31 -9.89
N ARG A 136 8.49 -18.96 -9.22
CA ARG A 136 9.53 -19.89 -8.81
C ARG A 136 9.45 -20.10 -7.30
N VAL A 137 9.29 -21.36 -6.89
CA VAL A 137 9.26 -21.76 -5.48
C VAL A 137 10.51 -22.55 -5.15
N GLU A 138 11.25 -22.09 -4.15
CA GLU A 138 12.34 -22.84 -3.54
C GLU A 138 11.89 -23.47 -2.25
N ILE A 139 12.27 -24.73 -2.05
CA ILE A 139 11.93 -25.50 -0.85
C ILE A 139 13.16 -25.73 0.03
N GLY A 140 12.94 -25.70 1.33
CA GLY A 140 13.86 -26.15 2.35
C GLY A 140 13.51 -27.56 2.82
N ASN A 141 14.40 -28.14 3.65
CA ASN A 141 14.23 -29.50 4.17
C ASN A 141 14.07 -30.58 3.07
N ASP A 142 14.66 -30.33 1.91
CA ASP A 142 14.59 -31.11 0.67
C ASP A 142 15.27 -32.49 0.74
N ARG A 143 16.18 -32.69 1.70
CA ARG A 143 16.86 -33.97 1.93
C ARG A 143 16.14 -34.82 2.97
N GLY A 144 15.97 -36.11 2.65
CA GLY A 144 15.40 -37.09 3.59
C GLY A 144 13.90 -36.93 3.80
N ILE A 145 13.20 -36.31 2.86
CA ILE A 145 11.74 -36.25 2.81
C ILE A 145 11.20 -37.67 2.60
N ARG A 146 10.19 -38.06 3.37
CA ARG A 146 9.53 -39.37 3.24
C ARG A 146 8.20 -39.26 2.53
N GLY A 147 8.05 -40.03 1.46
CA GLY A 147 6.81 -40.13 0.70
C GLY A 147 6.52 -38.89 -0.16
N LEU A 148 5.38 -38.93 -0.85
CA LEU A 148 4.95 -37.88 -1.77
C LEU A 148 4.30 -36.72 -1.03
N HIS A 149 4.70 -35.48 -1.29
CA HIS A 149 4.09 -34.25 -0.79
C HIS A 149 3.49 -33.46 -1.94
N HIS A 150 2.43 -32.70 -1.68
CA HIS A 150 1.80 -31.84 -2.68
C HIS A 150 2.05 -30.38 -2.30
N LEU A 151 2.74 -29.66 -3.19
CA LEU A 151 3.00 -28.22 -3.10
C LEU A 151 2.01 -27.50 -4.01
N GLU A 152 1.10 -26.76 -3.42
CA GLU A 152 0.06 -26.00 -4.09
C GLU A 152 0.51 -24.54 -4.28
N VAL A 153 0.27 -24.00 -5.46
CA VAL A 153 0.40 -22.58 -5.79
C VAL A 153 -0.98 -22.08 -6.19
N THR A 154 -1.38 -20.95 -5.60
CA THR A 154 -2.70 -20.35 -5.75
C THR A 154 -2.57 -18.87 -6.12
N VAL A 155 -3.52 -18.38 -6.93
CA VAL A 155 -3.74 -16.96 -7.19
C VAL A 155 -5.19 -16.67 -6.83
N ASP A 156 -5.44 -15.72 -5.94
CA ASP A 156 -6.79 -15.38 -5.44
C ASP A 156 -7.56 -16.57 -4.85
N GLY A 157 -6.81 -17.49 -4.23
CA GLY A 157 -7.36 -18.71 -3.65
C GLY A 157 -7.68 -19.82 -4.67
N GLU A 158 -7.54 -19.57 -5.97
CA GLU A 158 -7.69 -20.59 -7.00
C GLU A 158 -6.37 -21.32 -7.27
N GLN A 159 -6.40 -22.66 -7.33
CA GLN A 159 -5.21 -23.47 -7.58
C GLN A 159 -4.75 -23.34 -9.04
N VAL A 160 -3.63 -22.65 -9.25
CA VAL A 160 -3.00 -22.50 -10.57
C VAL A 160 -2.00 -23.63 -10.86
N ARG A 161 -1.42 -24.23 -9.81
CA ARG A 161 -0.49 -25.36 -9.96
C ARG A 161 -0.43 -26.24 -8.72
N LEU A 162 -0.31 -27.55 -8.93
CA LEU A 162 0.03 -28.53 -7.92
C LEU A 162 1.30 -29.28 -8.35
N PHE A 163 2.32 -29.24 -7.52
CA PHE A 163 3.56 -29.99 -7.72
C PHE A 163 3.64 -31.19 -6.79
N GLU A 164 4.21 -32.28 -7.29
CA GLU A 164 4.57 -33.45 -6.52
C GLU A 164 6.03 -33.33 -6.05
N VAL A 165 6.23 -33.40 -4.74
CA VAL A 165 7.54 -33.23 -4.07
C VAL A 165 7.91 -34.52 -3.35
N GLY A 166 9.09 -35.07 -3.66
CA GLY A 166 9.57 -36.34 -3.11
C GLY A 166 9.13 -37.53 -3.96
N THR A 167 9.35 -38.75 -3.44
CA THR A 167 9.06 -40.00 -4.16
C THR A 167 7.94 -40.78 -3.50
N PRO A 168 7.06 -41.43 -4.27
CA PRO A 168 6.10 -42.37 -3.71
C PRO A 168 6.82 -43.50 -2.97
N VAL A 169 6.42 -43.75 -1.72
CA VAL A 169 6.92 -44.89 -0.94
C VAL A 169 5.79 -45.93 -0.86
N PRO A 170 6.05 -47.23 -1.10
CA PRO A 170 5.02 -48.25 -0.95
C PRO A 170 4.40 -48.21 0.45
N GLN A 171 3.08 -48.40 0.59
CA GLN A 171 2.39 -48.38 1.90
C GLN A 171 2.99 -49.31 2.94
N SER A 172 3.61 -50.42 2.52
CA SER A 172 4.33 -51.36 3.41
C SER A 172 5.60 -50.76 4.03
N ALA A 173 6.22 -49.79 3.37
CA ALA A 173 7.41 -49.07 3.82
C ALA A 173 7.10 -47.76 4.57
N GLU A 174 5.87 -47.21 4.47
CA GLU A 174 5.44 -46.06 5.30
C GLU A 174 5.38 -46.39 6.80
N ARG A 175 5.19 -47.68 7.14
CA ARG A 175 5.20 -48.19 8.53
C ARG A 175 6.59 -48.59 9.02
N ALA A 176 7.62 -48.54 8.17
CA ALA A 176 8.97 -48.93 8.55
C ALA A 176 9.63 -47.82 9.39
N THR A 177 10.02 -48.15 10.61
CA THR A 177 10.77 -47.27 11.52
C THR A 177 12.23 -47.08 11.10
N THR A 178 12.74 -47.91 10.19
CA THR A 178 14.10 -47.86 9.68
C THR A 178 14.26 -46.81 8.57
N ASN A 179 15.31 -45.98 8.67
CA ASN A 179 15.71 -44.92 7.74
C ASN A 179 16.14 -45.41 6.33
N THR A 180 15.71 -46.60 5.91
CA THR A 180 16.19 -47.31 4.72
C THR A 180 15.35 -47.09 3.47
N ALA A 181 14.20 -46.42 3.54
CA ALA A 181 13.48 -45.99 2.34
C ALA A 181 14.26 -44.84 1.68
N ALA A 182 14.71 -45.09 0.45
CA ALA A 182 15.67 -44.31 -0.32
C ALA A 182 15.58 -42.79 -0.08
N ILE A 183 16.62 -42.24 0.55
CA ILE A 183 16.92 -40.81 0.59
C ILE A 183 17.39 -40.45 -0.83
N THR A 184 16.45 -40.18 -1.73
CA THR A 184 16.78 -39.66 -3.06
C THR A 184 16.93 -38.15 -2.98
N ASP A 185 18.09 -37.63 -3.37
CA ASP A 185 18.29 -36.20 -3.65
C ASP A 185 17.26 -35.81 -4.72
N ILE A 186 16.39 -34.84 -4.44
CA ILE A 186 15.43 -34.35 -5.43
C ILE A 186 16.23 -33.46 -6.39
N PRO A 187 16.31 -33.82 -7.68
CA PRO A 187 17.12 -33.06 -8.64
C PRO A 187 16.55 -31.67 -8.90
N ASP A 188 15.25 -31.48 -8.69
CA ASP A 188 14.55 -30.21 -8.91
C ASP A 188 14.17 -29.55 -7.57
N ARG A 189 15.01 -28.60 -7.14
CA ARG A 189 14.78 -27.79 -5.92
C ARG A 189 13.98 -26.52 -6.21
N GLN A 190 13.71 -26.26 -7.48
CA GLN A 190 13.06 -25.06 -7.98
C GLN A 190 11.80 -25.47 -8.74
N TYR A 191 10.65 -25.21 -8.15
CA TYR A 191 9.36 -25.49 -8.78
C TYR A 191 8.92 -24.25 -9.53
N GLU A 192 8.81 -24.35 -10.85
CA GLU A 192 8.42 -23.22 -11.69
C GLU A 192 7.07 -23.46 -12.38
N VAL A 193 6.24 -22.42 -12.38
CA VAL A 193 5.01 -22.39 -13.18
C VAL A 193 4.85 -21.03 -13.83
N GLN A 194 4.47 -21.03 -15.11
CA GLN A 194 4.05 -19.84 -15.84
C GLN A 194 2.53 -19.73 -15.79
N VAL A 195 2.03 -18.58 -15.36
CA VAL A 195 0.60 -18.31 -15.14
C VAL A 195 0.25 -16.97 -15.77
N LEU A 196 -0.89 -16.91 -16.47
CA LEU A 196 -1.47 -15.64 -16.91
C LEU A 196 -2.18 -15.00 -15.73
N VAL A 197 -1.75 -13.80 -15.33
CA VAL A 197 -2.35 -13.06 -14.21
C VAL A 197 -2.85 -11.72 -14.75
N PRO A 198 -4.10 -11.32 -14.44
CA PRO A 198 -4.57 -9.97 -14.73
C PRO A 198 -3.70 -8.90 -14.04
N GLY A 199 -3.73 -7.67 -14.57
CA GLY A 199 -3.10 -6.54 -13.93
C GLY A 199 -3.87 -6.13 -12.67
N GLY A 200 -3.16 -5.67 -11.65
CA GLY A 200 -3.72 -5.21 -10.38
C GLY A 200 -3.20 -5.98 -9.16
N PRO A 201 -3.77 -5.69 -7.97
CA PRO A 201 -3.45 -6.43 -6.76
C PRO A 201 -4.07 -7.84 -6.79
N HIS A 202 -3.24 -8.85 -6.56
CA HIS A 202 -3.67 -10.24 -6.44
C HIS A 202 -2.97 -10.92 -5.26
N SER A 203 -3.66 -11.87 -4.63
CA SER A 203 -3.10 -12.66 -3.55
C SER A 203 -2.42 -13.91 -4.12
N VAL A 204 -1.16 -14.14 -3.75
CA VAL A 204 -0.37 -15.30 -4.19
C VAL A 204 -0.08 -16.18 -2.98
N GLY A 205 -0.63 -17.39 -3.00
CA GLY A 205 -0.47 -18.38 -1.95
C GLY A 205 0.38 -19.55 -2.42
N VAL A 206 1.37 -19.96 -1.62
CA VAL A 206 2.18 -21.15 -1.87
C VAL A 206 2.20 -21.98 -0.58
N THR A 207 1.75 -23.23 -0.62
CA THR A 207 1.57 -24.04 0.60
C THR A 207 1.66 -25.54 0.34
N PHE A 208 1.90 -26.33 1.39
CA PHE A 208 1.88 -27.79 1.29
C PHE A 208 0.57 -28.37 1.81
N TYR A 209 0.06 -29.42 1.18
CA TYR A 209 -1.01 -30.20 1.80
C TYR A 209 -0.55 -30.81 3.13
N LYS A 210 -1.40 -30.68 4.15
CA LYS A 210 -1.17 -31.25 5.47
C LYS A 210 -1.46 -32.74 5.40
N LYS A 211 -0.39 -33.54 5.47
CA LYS A 211 -0.53 -34.98 5.71
C LYS A 211 -1.11 -35.20 7.11
N PRO A 212 -2.05 -36.14 7.29
CA PRO A 212 -2.47 -36.54 8.63
C PRO A 212 -1.25 -37.11 9.35
N THR A 213 -0.76 -36.38 10.36
CA THR A 213 0.22 -36.94 11.28
C THR A 213 -0.51 -37.96 12.14
N PRO A 214 0.00 -39.20 12.29
CA PRO A 214 -0.46 -40.02 13.40
C PRO A 214 -0.29 -39.22 14.69
N LEU A 215 -1.30 -39.21 15.56
CA LEU A 215 -1.19 -38.62 16.90
C LEU A 215 -0.06 -39.35 17.62
N VAL A 216 1.13 -38.76 17.62
CA VAL A 216 2.25 -39.25 18.41
C VAL A 216 2.22 -38.47 19.71
N GLU A 217 1.88 -39.13 20.81
CA GLU A 217 2.05 -38.57 22.15
C GLU A 217 3.54 -38.26 22.35
N ARG A 218 3.91 -36.97 22.32
CA ARG A 218 5.24 -36.48 22.66
C ARG A 218 5.14 -35.35 23.66
N VAL A 219 6.27 -35.09 24.31
CA VAL A 219 6.47 -33.87 25.08
C VAL A 219 6.25 -32.68 24.14
N ARG A 220 5.37 -31.76 24.54
CA ARG A 220 5.10 -30.52 23.82
C ARG A 220 6.41 -29.74 23.67
N GLU A 221 6.91 -29.61 22.45
CA GLU A 221 8.10 -28.81 22.19
C GLU A 221 7.76 -27.33 22.39
N VAL A 222 8.64 -26.61 23.07
CA VAL A 222 8.45 -25.18 23.37
C VAL A 222 8.52 -24.32 22.10
N PHE A 223 9.19 -24.83 21.05
CA PHE A 223 9.38 -24.12 19.79
C PHE A 223 9.43 -25.09 18.60
N GLU A 224 8.40 -25.10 17.75
CA GLU A 224 8.32 -25.92 16.53
C GLU A 224 9.04 -25.23 15.37
N ASN A 225 10.36 -25.04 15.47
CA ASN A 225 11.14 -24.51 14.35
C ASN A 225 11.27 -25.56 13.24
N PRO A 226 10.83 -25.28 12.01
CA PRO A 226 10.98 -26.24 10.92
C PRO A 226 12.43 -26.43 10.46
N THR A 227 13.35 -25.50 10.77
CA THR A 227 14.74 -25.53 10.28
C THR A 227 15.73 -26.22 11.22
N ILE A 228 15.34 -26.53 12.47
CA ILE A 228 16.21 -27.23 13.43
C ILE A 228 16.14 -28.73 13.20
N SER A 229 17.32 -29.36 13.10
CA SER A 229 17.50 -30.78 12.77
C SER A 229 16.91 -31.78 13.77
N SER A 230 16.54 -31.34 14.98
CA SER A 230 15.97 -32.19 16.04
C SER A 230 14.50 -32.56 15.80
N ASN A 231 13.79 -31.87 14.91
CA ASN A 231 12.36 -32.08 14.65
C ASN A 231 12.11 -33.21 13.64
N VAL A 232 12.74 -34.36 13.87
CA VAL A 232 12.49 -35.57 13.07
C VAL A 232 11.32 -36.32 13.69
N GLY A 233 10.13 -36.11 13.11
CA GLY A 233 8.96 -36.88 13.46
C GLY A 233 9.08 -38.36 13.02
N VAL A 234 8.25 -39.25 13.57
CA VAL A 234 8.03 -40.62 13.06
C VAL A 234 7.62 -40.61 11.56
N GLY A 235 7.17 -39.47 11.03
CA GLY A 235 6.88 -39.22 9.61
C GLY A 235 8.06 -38.69 8.76
N GLY A 236 9.27 -38.57 9.30
CA GLY A 236 10.43 -37.99 8.59
C GLY A 236 10.45 -36.46 8.60
N ARG A 237 11.41 -35.87 7.87
CA ARG A 237 11.55 -34.41 7.72
C ARG A 237 10.48 -33.91 6.74
N MET A 238 9.77 -32.85 7.12
CA MET A 238 8.73 -32.25 6.27
C MET A 238 9.33 -31.15 5.39
N PRO A 239 9.02 -31.11 4.08
CA PRO A 239 9.43 -30.00 3.22
C PRO A 239 8.77 -28.70 3.67
N THR A 240 9.49 -27.60 3.48
CA THR A 240 9.03 -26.24 3.76
C THR A 240 9.28 -25.33 2.58
N VAL A 241 8.50 -24.26 2.44
CA VAL A 241 8.79 -23.22 1.46
C VAL A 241 9.84 -22.30 2.07
N THR A 242 10.83 -21.87 1.29
CA THR A 242 11.85 -20.90 1.75
C THR A 242 11.78 -19.60 0.98
N THR A 243 11.63 -19.69 -0.34
CA THR A 243 11.62 -18.54 -1.24
C THR A 243 10.49 -18.69 -2.23
N VAL A 244 9.76 -17.61 -2.48
CA VAL A 244 8.83 -17.49 -3.60
C VAL A 244 9.26 -16.28 -4.42
N SER A 245 9.55 -16.48 -5.70
CA SER A 245 9.91 -15.42 -6.62
C SER A 245 8.84 -15.28 -7.70
N ILE A 246 8.43 -14.05 -7.97
CA ILE A 246 7.50 -13.69 -9.05
C ILE A 246 8.29 -12.90 -10.08
N VAL A 247 8.34 -13.42 -11.31
CA VAL A 247 9.13 -12.83 -12.41
C VAL A 247 8.22 -12.50 -13.58
N GLY A 248 8.29 -11.27 -14.09
CA GLY A 248 7.47 -10.79 -15.20
C GLY A 248 7.41 -9.26 -15.24
N PRO A 249 6.53 -8.66 -16.06
CA PRO A 249 5.59 -9.30 -16.98
C PRO A 249 6.27 -9.87 -18.23
N TYR A 250 5.85 -11.06 -18.67
CA TYR A 250 6.14 -11.62 -20.00
C TYR A 250 4.90 -11.51 -20.89
N ALA A 251 5.09 -11.17 -22.18
CA ALA A 251 4.01 -11.03 -23.15
C ALA A 251 2.80 -10.19 -22.62
N PRO A 252 3.02 -8.93 -22.21
CA PRO A 252 1.97 -8.08 -21.65
C PRO A 252 0.86 -7.82 -22.67
N THR A 253 -0.39 -7.91 -22.22
CA THR A 253 -1.59 -7.71 -23.04
C THR A 253 -2.26 -6.36 -22.79
N GLY A 254 -1.94 -5.69 -21.68
CA GLY A 254 -2.46 -4.38 -21.32
C GLY A 254 -2.68 -4.24 -19.81
N PRO A 255 -2.99 -3.02 -19.33
CA PRO A 255 -2.99 -2.71 -17.90
C PRO A 255 -4.06 -3.46 -17.09
N GLY A 256 -5.07 -4.03 -17.74
CA GLY A 256 -6.22 -4.65 -17.08
C GLY A 256 -7.18 -3.63 -16.46
N ASP A 257 -8.25 -4.12 -15.85
CA ASP A 257 -9.18 -3.31 -15.05
C ASP A 257 -8.76 -3.37 -13.58
N THR A 258 -7.86 -2.47 -13.19
CA THR A 258 -7.37 -2.39 -11.80
C THR A 258 -8.21 -1.43 -10.97
N PRO A 259 -8.28 -1.61 -9.62
CA PRO A 259 -8.95 -0.64 -8.74
C PRO A 259 -8.40 0.79 -8.91
N SER A 260 -7.10 0.92 -9.20
CA SER A 260 -6.47 2.22 -9.47
C SER A 260 -6.96 2.86 -10.76
N ARG A 261 -7.11 2.06 -11.83
CA ARG A 261 -7.63 2.57 -13.09
C ARG A 261 -9.09 2.96 -13.01
N GLU A 262 -9.91 2.19 -12.29
CA GLU A 262 -11.29 2.57 -12.00
C GLU A 262 -11.36 3.89 -11.22
N ARG A 263 -10.41 4.12 -10.31
CA ARG A 263 -10.31 5.34 -9.51
C ARG A 263 -9.86 6.56 -10.33
N ILE A 264 -8.94 6.37 -11.27
CA ILE A 264 -8.32 7.44 -12.08
C ILE A 264 -9.19 7.80 -13.29
N PHE A 265 -9.57 6.80 -14.09
CA PHE A 265 -10.20 7.00 -15.40
C PHE A 265 -11.72 7.15 -15.28
N VAL A 266 -12.16 8.22 -14.61
CA VAL A 266 -13.59 8.61 -14.48
C VAL A 266 -14.23 9.00 -15.82
N CYS A 267 -13.41 9.23 -16.83
CA CYS A 267 -13.79 9.43 -18.22
C CYS A 267 -12.90 8.56 -19.12
N ARG A 268 -13.45 8.05 -20.22
CA ARG A 268 -12.71 7.34 -21.28
C ARG A 268 -13.06 7.97 -22.64
N PRO A 269 -12.08 8.51 -23.39
CA PRO A 269 -12.36 9.18 -24.66
C PRO A 269 -12.74 8.14 -25.73
N ALA A 270 -13.74 8.45 -26.55
CA ALA A 270 -14.15 7.60 -27.68
C ALA A 270 -13.34 7.94 -28.94
N THR A 271 -12.93 9.20 -29.08
CA THR A 271 -12.14 9.71 -30.20
C THR A 271 -11.02 10.61 -29.71
N GLU A 272 -10.03 10.87 -30.57
CA GLU A 272 -8.93 11.81 -30.27
C GLU A 272 -9.44 13.22 -29.90
N PHE A 273 -10.59 13.63 -30.43
CA PHE A 273 -11.18 14.94 -30.13
C PHE A 273 -11.75 15.01 -28.70
N ASP A 274 -12.11 13.87 -28.13
CA ASP A 274 -12.63 13.77 -26.76
C ASP A 274 -11.51 13.68 -25.72
N GLU A 275 -10.25 13.47 -26.14
CA GLU A 275 -9.13 13.22 -25.24
C GLU A 275 -8.87 14.38 -24.28
N GLU A 276 -8.69 15.60 -24.76
CA GLU A 276 -8.34 16.74 -23.90
C GLU A 276 -9.47 17.09 -22.89
N PRO A 277 -10.76 17.17 -23.29
CA PRO A 277 -11.86 17.34 -22.33
C PRO A 277 -11.91 16.22 -21.27
N CYS A 278 -11.66 14.99 -21.69
CA CYS A 278 -11.66 13.82 -20.81
C CYS A 278 -10.48 13.85 -19.83
N ALA A 279 -9.29 14.18 -20.32
CA ALA A 279 -8.10 14.38 -19.50
C ALA A 279 -8.31 15.50 -18.47
N ARG A 280 -8.92 16.62 -18.87
CA ARG A 280 -9.27 17.72 -17.96
C ARG A 280 -10.18 17.25 -16.83
N GLN A 281 -11.21 16.46 -17.13
CA GLN A 281 -12.12 15.91 -16.13
C GLN A 281 -11.41 14.96 -15.15
N ILE A 282 -10.53 14.09 -15.65
CA ILE A 282 -9.74 13.18 -14.82
C ILE A 282 -8.82 13.98 -13.88
N LEU A 283 -8.06 14.92 -14.45
CA LEU A 283 -7.05 15.68 -13.72
C LEU A 283 -7.68 16.65 -12.71
N SER A 284 -8.82 17.27 -13.03
CA SER A 284 -9.54 18.11 -12.06
C SER A 284 -10.09 17.28 -10.89
N THR A 285 -10.63 16.09 -11.16
CA THR A 285 -11.12 15.18 -10.12
C THR A 285 -9.99 14.72 -9.19
N LEU A 286 -8.84 14.36 -9.76
CA LEU A 286 -7.66 13.96 -8.98
C LEU A 286 -7.07 15.14 -8.21
N ALA A 287 -6.90 16.30 -8.84
CA ALA A 287 -6.36 17.50 -8.22
C ALA A 287 -7.24 17.94 -7.03
N ARG A 288 -8.58 17.89 -7.19
CA ARG A 288 -9.52 18.25 -6.11
C ARG A 288 -9.23 17.47 -4.83
N ARG A 289 -9.04 16.16 -4.93
CA ARG A 289 -8.70 15.32 -3.76
C ARG A 289 -7.26 15.52 -3.31
N ALA A 290 -6.32 15.52 -4.24
CA ALA A 290 -4.89 15.60 -3.96
C ALA A 290 -4.50 16.90 -3.25
N TYR A 291 -5.10 18.02 -3.67
CA TYR A 291 -4.86 19.35 -3.12
C TYR A 291 -5.93 19.73 -2.08
N ARG A 292 -6.72 18.75 -1.61
CA ARG A 292 -7.66 18.90 -0.47
C ARG A 292 -8.69 20.01 -0.70
N GLY A 293 -9.16 20.16 -1.93
CA GLY A 293 -10.13 21.17 -2.37
C GLY A 293 -9.53 22.53 -2.75
N PHE A 294 -8.24 22.77 -2.49
CA PHE A 294 -7.56 24.00 -2.92
C PHE A 294 -7.03 23.86 -4.35
N VAL A 295 -7.93 23.91 -5.33
CA VAL A 295 -7.59 23.80 -6.76
C VAL A 295 -8.07 25.03 -7.52
N GLU A 296 -7.18 25.61 -8.32
CA GLU A 296 -7.48 26.64 -9.30
C GLU A 296 -7.43 26.07 -10.73
N ASP A 297 -8.07 26.75 -11.69
CA ASP A 297 -8.05 26.31 -13.09
C ASP A 297 -6.61 26.25 -13.65
N SER A 298 -5.73 27.14 -13.18
CA SER A 298 -4.29 27.19 -13.49
C SER A 298 -3.53 25.94 -13.05
N ASP A 299 -3.96 25.32 -11.94
CA ASP A 299 -3.37 24.07 -11.46
C ASP A 299 -3.71 22.92 -12.43
N VAL A 300 -4.95 22.87 -12.90
CA VAL A 300 -5.41 21.87 -13.87
C VAL A 300 -4.75 22.08 -15.23
N ASP A 301 -4.62 23.33 -15.67
CA ASP A 301 -3.93 23.68 -16.92
C ASP A 301 -2.46 23.24 -16.87
N THR A 302 -1.77 23.46 -15.75
CA THR A 302 -0.40 22.97 -15.56
C THR A 302 -0.34 21.45 -15.71
N LEU A 303 -1.29 20.69 -15.15
CA LEU A 303 -1.32 19.23 -15.31
C LEU A 303 -1.61 18.81 -16.75
N LEU A 304 -2.45 19.57 -17.47
CA LEU A 304 -2.75 19.34 -18.88
C LEU A 304 -1.56 19.61 -19.79
N ASP A 305 -0.68 20.56 -19.46
CA ASP A 305 0.57 20.78 -20.20
C ASP A 305 1.44 19.51 -20.17
N PHE A 306 1.59 18.87 -19.00
CA PHE A 306 2.32 17.60 -18.89
C PHE A 306 1.62 16.45 -19.65
N TYR A 307 0.29 16.42 -19.67
CA TYR A 307 -0.45 15.48 -20.52
C TYR A 307 -0.13 15.71 -22.01
N GLY A 308 -0.20 16.97 -22.46
CA GLY A 308 0.08 17.38 -23.83
C GLY A 308 1.52 17.09 -24.26
N ASP A 309 2.49 17.33 -23.39
CA ASP A 309 3.91 17.03 -23.63
C ASP A 309 4.14 15.54 -23.91
N SER A 310 3.44 14.65 -23.19
CA SER A 310 3.51 13.21 -23.42
C SER A 310 2.92 12.84 -24.78
N ARG A 311 1.74 13.39 -25.13
CA ARG A 311 1.09 13.15 -26.43
C ARG A 311 1.95 13.68 -27.58
N ALA A 312 2.58 14.84 -27.43
CA ALA A 312 3.48 15.42 -28.42
C ALA A 312 4.74 14.55 -28.67
N GLN A 313 5.15 13.75 -27.69
CA GLN A 313 6.25 12.79 -27.80
C GLN A 313 5.81 11.41 -28.32
N GLY A 314 4.54 11.26 -28.72
CA GLY A 314 3.98 10.01 -29.24
C GLY A 314 3.51 9.03 -28.16
N GLY A 315 3.40 9.46 -26.90
CA GLY A 315 2.78 8.69 -25.83
C GLY A 315 1.27 8.51 -26.07
N SER A 316 0.70 7.44 -25.54
CA SER A 316 -0.75 7.18 -25.55
C SER A 316 -1.53 8.15 -24.63
N PHE A 317 -2.86 8.11 -24.67
CA PHE A 317 -3.72 8.82 -23.71
C PHE A 317 -3.31 8.51 -22.26
N ASP A 318 -3.12 7.22 -21.96
CA ASP A 318 -2.71 6.72 -20.66
C ASP A 318 -1.31 7.21 -20.26
N ASP A 319 -0.35 7.24 -21.19
CA ASP A 319 0.99 7.80 -20.93
C ASP A 319 0.93 9.31 -20.63
N GLY A 320 -0.04 10.03 -21.21
CA GLY A 320 -0.32 11.43 -20.87
C GLY A 320 -0.83 11.59 -19.44
N ILE A 321 -1.81 10.78 -19.05
CA ILE A 321 -2.34 10.78 -17.69
C ILE A 321 -1.26 10.36 -16.68
N GLU A 322 -0.40 9.39 -17.02
CA GLU A 322 0.75 8.99 -16.20
C GLU A 322 1.68 10.18 -15.93
N LEU A 323 2.04 10.94 -16.97
CA LEU A 323 2.97 12.07 -16.84
C LEU A 323 2.37 13.21 -16.02
N ALA A 324 1.10 13.52 -16.22
CA ALA A 324 0.38 14.48 -15.41
C ALA A 324 0.26 14.03 -13.94
N LEU A 325 -0.05 12.76 -13.70
CA LEU A 325 -0.10 12.19 -12.35
C LEU A 325 1.25 12.26 -11.64
N ARG A 326 2.35 12.03 -12.37
CA ARG A 326 3.71 12.21 -11.82
C ARG A 326 3.93 13.63 -11.32
N ARG A 327 3.48 14.65 -12.07
CA ARG A 327 3.58 16.07 -11.68
C ARG A 327 2.72 16.38 -10.46
N LEU A 328 1.51 15.82 -10.39
CA LEU A 328 0.57 15.98 -9.28
C LEU A 328 1.15 15.41 -7.97
N LEU A 329 1.72 14.20 -8.01
CA LEU A 329 2.27 13.52 -6.82
C LEU A 329 3.55 14.17 -6.22
N VAL A 330 4.12 15.15 -6.91
CA VAL A 330 5.26 15.94 -6.42
C VAL A 330 4.96 17.44 -6.30
N SER A 331 3.70 17.83 -6.49
CA SER A 331 3.31 19.23 -6.33
C SER A 331 3.44 19.65 -4.86
N PRO A 332 3.82 20.91 -4.58
CA PRO A 332 3.79 21.47 -3.23
C PRO A 332 2.41 21.31 -2.58
N GLU A 333 1.33 21.52 -3.33
CA GLU A 333 -0.05 21.40 -2.89
C GLU A 333 -0.42 19.97 -2.48
N PHE A 334 0.25 18.95 -3.04
CA PHE A 334 0.13 17.54 -2.61
C PHE A 334 1.09 17.17 -1.47
N LEU A 335 2.36 17.57 -1.55
CA LEU A 335 3.38 17.19 -0.57
C LEU A 335 3.26 17.94 0.75
N TYR A 336 2.59 19.08 0.76
CA TYR A 336 2.39 19.92 1.93
C TYR A 336 0.92 20.20 2.19
N ARG A 337 0.57 20.21 3.47
CA ARG A 337 -0.63 20.85 3.99
C ARG A 337 -0.25 22.29 4.28
N ILE A 338 -0.77 23.20 3.46
CA ILE A 338 -0.50 24.63 3.57
C ILE A 338 -1.67 25.27 4.31
N GLU A 339 -1.40 25.81 5.48
CA GLU A 339 -2.36 26.58 6.27
C GLU A 339 -1.90 28.04 6.25
N ALA A 340 -2.34 28.77 5.23
CA ALA A 340 -2.03 30.19 5.11
C ALA A 340 -2.76 30.98 6.20
N ASP A 341 -2.02 31.83 6.92
CA ASP A 341 -2.61 32.91 7.69
C ASP A 341 -3.42 33.82 6.73
N LEU A 342 -4.49 34.46 7.23
CA LEU A 342 -5.37 35.31 6.42
C LEU A 342 -4.58 36.28 5.52
N PRO A 343 -5.05 36.58 4.29
CA PRO A 343 -4.34 37.46 3.38
C PRO A 343 -4.06 38.82 4.02
N VAL A 344 -2.80 39.24 3.93
CA VAL A 344 -2.32 40.56 4.35
C VAL A 344 -3.12 41.62 3.59
N VAL A 345 -3.99 42.35 4.29
CA VAL A 345 -4.74 43.46 3.68
C VAL A 345 -3.75 44.60 3.42
N PRO A 346 -3.54 45.04 2.16
CA PRO A 346 -2.63 46.14 1.86
C PRO A 346 -3.06 47.41 2.58
N GLY A 347 -2.14 48.07 3.27
CA GLY A 347 -2.41 49.33 4.01
C GLY A 347 -2.83 49.16 5.46
N VAL A 348 -2.93 47.93 5.98
CA VAL A 348 -3.05 47.68 7.43
C VAL A 348 -1.67 47.35 7.97
N GLU A 349 -1.15 48.14 8.92
CA GLU A 349 0.07 47.78 9.65
C GLU A 349 -0.17 46.45 10.39
N HIS A 350 0.55 45.41 10.00
CA HIS A 350 0.51 44.12 10.68
C HIS A 350 1.48 44.22 11.85
N PRO A 351 1.00 44.14 13.12
CA PRO A 351 1.92 44.09 14.24
C PRO A 351 2.84 42.87 14.07
N PRO A 352 4.13 42.96 14.48
CA PRO A 352 5.07 41.84 14.40
C PRO A 352 4.66 40.65 15.26
N ASP A 353 3.62 40.80 16.09
CA ASP A 353 3.05 39.73 16.89
C ASP A 353 1.88 39.04 16.15
N THR A 354 2.19 37.86 15.61
CA THR A 354 1.32 36.92 14.92
C THR A 354 0.32 36.19 15.86
N SER A 355 -0.13 36.84 16.94
CA SER A 355 -0.91 36.24 18.03
C SER A 355 -2.44 36.30 17.84
N ARG A 356 -2.93 36.70 16.66
CA ARG A 356 -4.36 36.82 16.40
C ARG A 356 -4.99 35.46 16.11
N VAL A 357 -5.87 35.01 17.00
CA VAL A 357 -6.75 33.86 16.77
C VAL A 357 -7.62 34.14 15.55
N TYR A 358 -7.56 33.26 14.56
CA TYR A 358 -8.37 33.33 13.36
C TYR A 358 -9.23 32.06 13.21
N ARG A 359 -10.34 32.19 12.48
CA ARG A 359 -11.18 31.04 12.13
C ARG A 359 -10.55 30.30 10.96
N VAL A 360 -10.35 29.00 11.12
CA VAL A 360 -9.90 28.12 10.04
C VAL A 360 -11.02 28.02 8.99
N ARG A 361 -10.67 28.13 7.71
CA ARG A 361 -11.62 27.92 6.60
C ARG A 361 -12.07 26.46 6.57
N ASP A 362 -13.26 26.18 6.05
CA ASP A 362 -13.86 24.83 6.06
C ASP A 362 -12.98 23.80 5.34
N LEU A 363 -12.39 24.14 4.20
CA LEU A 363 -11.40 23.28 3.51
C LEU A 363 -10.17 23.00 4.40
N GLY A 364 -9.70 24.01 5.14
CA GLY A 364 -8.63 23.84 6.12
C GLY A 364 -9.07 22.94 7.29
N LEU A 365 -10.30 23.06 7.75
CA LEU A 365 -10.88 22.23 8.80
C LEU A 365 -11.04 20.77 8.35
N ALA A 366 -11.52 20.55 7.12
CA ALA A 366 -11.61 19.22 6.49
C ALA A 366 -10.23 18.55 6.38
N SER A 367 -9.22 19.30 5.92
CA SER A 367 -7.83 18.84 5.87
C SER A 367 -7.31 18.48 7.28
N ARG A 368 -7.53 19.33 8.28
CA ARG A 368 -7.13 19.02 9.67
C ARG A 368 -7.82 17.76 10.20
N LEU A 369 -9.12 17.62 9.97
CA LEU A 369 -9.92 16.51 10.45
C LEU A 369 -9.51 15.17 9.81
N SER A 370 -9.31 15.16 8.49
CA SER A 370 -8.88 13.97 7.73
C SER A 370 -7.49 13.49 8.13
N PHE A 371 -6.52 14.39 8.26
CA PHE A 371 -5.19 13.98 8.71
C PHE A 371 -5.14 13.57 10.19
N PHE A 372 -5.99 14.15 11.03
CA PHE A 372 -6.10 13.74 12.42
C PHE A 372 -6.71 12.33 12.56
N LEU A 373 -7.83 12.06 11.89
CA LEU A 373 -8.56 10.80 12.06
C LEU A 373 -8.03 9.66 11.17
N TRP A 374 -7.63 9.98 9.94
CA TRP A 374 -7.26 8.99 8.92
C TRP A 374 -5.78 9.04 8.53
N SER A 375 -5.01 10.04 8.97
CA SER A 375 -3.64 10.30 8.51
C SER A 375 -3.54 10.31 6.98
N SER A 376 -4.54 10.90 6.32
CA SER A 376 -4.72 10.87 4.87
C SER A 376 -5.55 12.06 4.39
N ILE A 377 -5.70 12.19 3.07
CA ILE A 377 -6.53 13.21 2.41
C ILE A 377 -8.03 13.06 2.74
N PRO A 378 -8.80 14.17 2.73
CA PRO A 378 -10.25 14.12 2.88
C PRO A 378 -10.90 13.39 1.69
N ASP A 379 -12.03 12.74 1.93
CA ASP A 379 -12.85 12.15 0.87
C ASP A 379 -13.84 13.17 0.28
N ASP A 380 -14.52 12.80 -0.80
CA ASP A 380 -15.40 13.72 -1.52
C ASP A 380 -16.52 14.27 -0.65
N GLU A 381 -17.15 13.44 0.20
CA GLU A 381 -18.23 13.90 1.08
C GLU A 381 -17.76 15.00 2.03
N LEU A 382 -16.56 14.86 2.62
CA LEU A 382 -16.00 15.88 3.49
C LEU A 382 -15.60 17.14 2.71
N LEU A 383 -15.09 16.99 1.49
CA LEU A 383 -14.77 18.11 0.62
C LEU A 383 -16.03 18.86 0.17
N ASP A 384 -17.09 18.15 -0.23
CA ASP A 384 -18.37 18.74 -0.64
C ASP A 384 -18.96 19.58 0.50
N VAL A 385 -19.03 19.02 1.71
CA VAL A 385 -19.54 19.73 2.90
C VAL A 385 -18.68 20.96 3.25
N ALA A 386 -17.36 20.88 3.04
CA ALA A 386 -16.44 21.96 3.30
C ALA A 386 -16.51 23.07 2.24
N GLU A 387 -16.63 22.73 0.96
CA GLU A 387 -16.80 23.67 -0.15
C GLU A 387 -18.14 24.41 -0.04
N ASP A 388 -19.18 23.75 0.45
CA ASP A 388 -20.48 24.36 0.76
C ASP A 388 -20.46 25.29 1.99
N GLY A 389 -19.35 25.34 2.74
CA GLY A 389 -19.23 26.12 3.98
C GLY A 389 -20.08 25.59 5.14
N ARG A 390 -20.53 24.33 5.07
CA ARG A 390 -21.39 23.68 6.06
C ARG A 390 -20.62 23.03 7.20
N LEU A 391 -19.32 22.75 7.03
CA LEU A 391 -18.50 22.09 8.05
C LEU A 391 -18.31 22.93 9.33
N ASN A 392 -18.61 24.23 9.23
CA ASN A 392 -18.69 25.15 10.35
C ASN A 392 -19.91 24.96 11.28
N ASP A 393 -20.94 24.23 10.86
CA ASP A 393 -22.09 23.89 11.70
C ASP A 393 -21.69 22.78 12.68
N PRO A 394 -21.81 22.98 14.01
CA PRO A 394 -21.49 21.95 15.00
C PRO A 394 -22.19 20.61 14.76
N ALA A 395 -23.44 20.61 14.27
CA ALA A 395 -24.18 19.37 14.02
C ALA A 395 -23.61 18.60 12.82
N GLU A 396 -23.26 19.31 11.74
CA GLU A 396 -22.64 18.73 10.56
C GLU A 396 -21.22 18.24 10.88
N LEU A 397 -20.44 19.03 11.63
CA LEU A 397 -19.11 18.63 12.08
C LEU A 397 -19.16 17.35 12.91
N GLU A 398 -20.08 17.26 13.88
CA GLU A 398 -20.25 16.05 14.69
C GLU A 398 -20.66 14.85 13.83
N HIS A 399 -21.56 15.05 12.86
CA HIS A 399 -21.96 14.01 11.91
C HIS A 399 -20.76 13.47 11.12
N GLN A 400 -19.97 14.36 10.52
CA GLN A 400 -18.78 13.99 9.75
C GLN A 400 -17.72 13.30 10.63
N VAL A 401 -17.47 13.78 11.85
CA VAL A 401 -16.53 13.13 12.79
C VAL A 401 -16.97 11.69 13.10
N ARG A 402 -18.25 11.46 13.40
CA ARG A 402 -18.77 10.11 13.71
C ARG A 402 -18.68 9.17 12.50
N ARG A 403 -19.01 9.66 11.30
CA ARG A 403 -18.84 8.93 10.05
C ARG A 403 -17.39 8.50 9.85
N MET A 404 -16.46 9.44 10.02
CA MET A 404 -15.04 9.19 9.82
C MET A 404 -14.46 8.21 10.85
N LEU A 405 -14.92 8.24 12.10
CA LEU A 405 -14.52 7.29 13.13
C LEU A 405 -15.01 5.86 12.86
N ALA A 406 -16.16 5.70 12.20
CA ALA A 406 -16.71 4.40 11.81
C ALA A 406 -16.00 3.78 10.59
N ASP A 407 -15.28 4.58 9.81
CA ASP A 407 -14.50 4.12 8.66
C ASP A 407 -13.24 3.35 9.10
N ARG A 408 -12.85 2.30 8.36
CA ARG A 408 -11.66 1.49 8.64
C ARG A 408 -10.36 2.31 8.66
N ARG A 409 -10.32 3.43 7.94
CA ARG A 409 -9.20 4.38 7.93
C ARG A 409 -8.94 4.98 9.31
N SER A 410 -9.93 5.02 10.22
CA SER A 410 -9.75 5.52 11.59
C SER A 410 -8.76 4.68 12.41
N SER A 411 -8.47 3.44 11.99
CA SER A 411 -7.41 2.62 12.59
C SER A 411 -6.02 3.28 12.48
N ALA A 412 -5.82 4.19 11.51
CA ALA A 412 -4.60 5.00 11.38
C ALA A 412 -4.32 5.81 12.64
N LEU A 413 -5.35 6.30 13.34
CA LEU A 413 -5.19 6.98 14.63
C LEU A 413 -4.43 6.08 15.61
N THR A 414 -4.82 4.83 15.77
CA THR A 414 -4.10 3.91 16.68
C THR A 414 -2.72 3.51 16.16
N LYS A 415 -2.58 3.23 14.86
CA LYS A 415 -1.32 2.74 14.28
C LYS A 415 -0.23 3.81 14.23
N ASN A 416 -0.60 5.03 13.85
CA ASN A 416 0.34 6.13 13.66
C ASN A 416 0.47 7.00 14.91
N PHE A 417 -0.60 7.23 15.69
CA PHE A 417 -0.47 8.09 16.88
C PHE A 417 0.05 7.31 18.10
N ALA A 418 -0.40 6.08 18.33
CA ALA A 418 -0.01 5.31 19.51
C ALA A 418 1.22 4.40 19.28
N GLY A 419 1.62 4.21 18.01
CA GLY A 419 2.77 3.39 17.62
C GLY A 419 4.07 4.16 17.38
N GLN A 420 4.07 5.49 17.53
CA GLN A 420 5.23 6.36 17.35
C GLN A 420 6.10 6.48 18.61
#